data_AF-A0A6B3GRN5-F1
#
_entry.id   AF-A0A6B3GRN5-F1
#
_cell.length_a   1.000
_cell.length_b   1.000
_cell.length_c   1.000
_cell.angle_alpha   90.00
_cell.angle_beta   90.00
_cell.angle_gamma   90.00
#
_symmetry.space_group_name_H-M   'P 1'
#
loop_
_entity.id
_entity.type
_entity.pdbx_description
1 polymer ?
#
loop_
_entity_poly.entity_id
_entity_poly.type
_entity_poly.pdbx_seq_one_letter_code
_entity_poly.pdbx_strand_id
1 'polypeptide(L)' 'ETAIADGACRVTAGRSDAEPRTTLVMADAEFLKLVSGNGNPVTMFMTRKLKVAGDVGLASGLTRYFDIPKA' A
#
# COMPACT_ATOMS: atom_id res chain seq x y z
N GLU A 1 -10.67 -3.34 -1.99
CA GLU A 1 -10.42 -1.93 -1.63
C GLU A 1 -10.18 -1.80 -0.13
N THR A 2 -9.38 -0.81 0.27
CA THR A 2 -9.02 -0.56 1.69
C THR A 2 -9.38 0.88 2.06
N ALA A 3 -10.17 1.05 3.11
CA ALA A 3 -10.53 2.35 3.68
C ALA A 3 -9.86 2.52 5.05
N ILE A 4 -9.17 3.65 5.25
CA ILE A 4 -8.51 4.00 6.50
C ILE A 4 -9.10 5.32 6.98
N ALA A 5 -9.82 5.29 8.10
CA ALA A 5 -10.47 6.45 8.71
C ALA A 5 -10.70 6.20 10.20
N ASP A 6 -10.74 7.26 11.00
CA ASP A 6 -11.11 7.20 12.44
C ASP A 6 -10.29 6.18 13.25
N GLY A 7 -9.00 6.02 12.91
CA GLY A 7 -8.10 5.07 13.56
C GLY A 7 -8.34 3.60 13.20
N ALA A 8 -9.19 3.30 12.22
CA ALA A 8 -9.52 1.95 11.78
C ALA A 8 -9.17 1.72 10.31
N CYS A 9 -8.88 0.46 9.96
CA CYS A 9 -8.70 -0.01 8.61
C CYS A 9 -9.77 -1.05 8.27
N ARG A 10 -10.55 -0.81 7.21
CA ARG A 10 -11.56 -1.75 6.69
C ARG A 10 -11.17 -2.21 5.30
N VAL A 11 -11.22 -3.53 5.08
CA VAL A 11 -10.92 -4.15 3.79
C VAL A 11 -12.20 -4.77 3.22
N THR A 12 -12.49 -4.45 1.96
CA THR A 12 -13.61 -5.01 1.21
C THR A 12 -13.07 -5.70 -0.05
N ALA A 13 -13.52 -6.92 -0.34
CA ALA A 13 -13.13 -7.60 -1.58
C ALA A 13 -13.70 -6.86 -2.80
N GLY A 14 -12.91 -6.77 -3.87
CA GLY A 14 -13.30 -6.06 -5.10
C GLY A 14 -13.10 -4.54 -5.03
N ARG A 15 -13.67 -3.87 -6.03
CA ARG A 15 -13.69 -2.41 -6.20
C ARG A 15 -15.06 -1.88 -5.81
N SER A 16 -15.13 -0.78 -5.06
CA SER A 16 -16.37 -0.05 -4.83
C SER A 16 -16.57 1.09 -5.85
N ASP A 17 -17.71 1.77 -5.78
CA ASP A 17 -17.99 2.95 -6.58
C ASP A 17 -17.25 4.21 -6.10
N ALA A 18 -16.52 4.13 -4.98
CA ALA A 18 -15.72 5.23 -4.49
C ALA A 18 -14.49 5.46 -5.38
N GLU A 19 -14.12 6.74 -5.54
CA GLU A 19 -12.87 7.09 -6.20
C GLU A 19 -11.70 6.97 -5.22
N PRO A 20 -10.74 6.06 -5.46
CA PRO A 20 -9.63 5.86 -4.54
C PRO A 20 -8.67 7.05 -4.58
N ARG A 21 -8.31 7.59 -3.41
CA ARG A 21 -7.27 8.64 -3.32
C ARG A 21 -5.92 8.17 -3.84
N THR A 22 -5.59 6.90 -3.65
CA THR A 22 -4.35 6.30 -4.12
C THR A 22 -4.59 4.83 -4.49
N THR A 23 -3.90 4.35 -5.52
CA THR A 23 -3.88 2.95 -5.94
C THR A 23 -2.45 2.46 -6.00
N LEU A 24 -2.15 1.39 -5.26
CA LEU A 24 -0.88 0.69 -5.32
C LEU A 24 -1.01 -0.48 -6.29
N VAL A 25 -0.11 -0.56 -7.27
CA VAL A 25 -0.06 -1.62 -8.27
C VAL A 25 1.29 -2.32 -8.17
N MET A 26 1.28 -3.63 -7.90
CA MET A 26 2.45 -4.49 -7.82
C MET A 26 2.04 -5.95 -8.03
N ALA A 27 3.01 -6.83 -8.22
CA ALA A 27 2.77 -8.27 -8.25
C ALA A 27 2.69 -8.85 -6.82
N ASP A 28 2.16 -10.08 -6.69
CA ASP A 28 1.90 -10.72 -5.40
C ASP A 28 3.17 -10.90 -4.56
N ALA A 29 4.29 -11.28 -5.19
CA ALA A 29 5.56 -11.46 -4.50
C ALA A 29 6.11 -10.13 -3.93
N GLU A 30 5.98 -9.04 -4.69
CA GLU A 30 6.30 -7.69 -4.27
C GLU A 30 5.40 -7.25 -3.12
N PHE A 31 4.09 -7.56 -3.17
CA PHE A 31 3.17 -7.27 -2.07
C PHE A 31 3.59 -7.95 -0.77
N LEU A 32 3.90 -9.25 -0.81
CA LEU A 32 4.36 -9.98 0.37
C LEU A 32 5.64 -9.38 0.95
N LYS A 33 6.62 -9.05 0.10
CA LYS A 33 7.86 -8.39 0.55
C LYS A 33 7.59 -7.05 1.21
N LEU A 34 6.69 -6.26 0.64
CA LEU A 34 6.33 -4.94 1.17
C LEU A 34 5.68 -5.06 2.56
N VAL A 35 4.64 -5.89 2.70
CA VAL A 35 3.86 -5.98 3.95
C VAL A 35 4.57 -6.76 5.05
N SER A 36 5.52 -7.64 4.69
CA SER A 36 6.34 -8.37 5.66
C SER A 36 7.61 -7.64 6.05
N GLY A 37 7.87 -6.43 5.51
CA GLY A 37 9.11 -5.69 5.75
C GLY A 37 10.36 -6.25 5.04
N ASN A 38 10.22 -7.28 4.18
CA ASN A 38 11.31 -7.90 3.44
C ASN A 38 11.66 -7.17 2.12
N GLY A 39 10.99 -6.05 1.84
CA GLY A 39 11.21 -5.22 0.66
C GLY A 39 11.33 -3.75 1.04
N ASN A 40 12.26 -3.03 0.39
CA ASN A 40 12.35 -1.58 0.53
C ASN A 40 11.35 -0.90 -0.44
N PRO A 41 10.33 -0.18 0.06
CA PRO A 41 9.29 0.43 -0.78
C PRO A 41 9.84 1.47 -1.77
N VAL A 42 10.87 2.24 -1.37
CA VAL A 42 11.49 3.25 -2.22
C VAL A 42 12.22 2.58 -3.38
N THR A 43 13.01 1.55 -3.11
CA THR A 43 13.68 0.77 -4.15
C THR A 43 12.68 0.12 -5.10
N MET A 44 11.59 -0.46 -4.57
CA MET A 44 10.54 -1.06 -5.38
C MET A 44 9.84 -0.04 -6.28
N PHE A 45 9.59 1.17 -5.80
CA PHE A 45 9.03 2.25 -6.60
C PHE A 45 9.98 2.69 -7.72
N MET A 46 11.25 2.96 -7.39
CA MET A 46 12.28 3.38 -8.37
C MET A 46 12.53 2.31 -9.45
N THR A 47 12.40 1.03 -9.10
CA THR A 47 12.54 -0.11 -10.02
C THR A 47 11.23 -0.50 -10.72
N ARG A 48 10.16 0.29 -10.57
CA ARG A 48 8.82 0.08 -11.16
C ARG A 48 8.13 -1.21 -10.73
N LYS A 49 8.60 -1.85 -9.66
CA LYS A 49 7.96 -3.01 -9.02
C LYS A 49 6.76 -2.63 -8.17
N LEU A 50 6.74 -1.39 -7.69
CA LEU A 50 5.59 -0.73 -7.09
C LEU A 50 5.26 0.51 -7.94
N LYS A 51 4.04 0.58 -8.46
CA LYS A 51 3.51 1.78 -9.09
C LYS A 51 2.45 2.40 -8.19
N VAL A 52 2.49 3.72 -8.07
CA VAL A 52 1.49 4.51 -7.35
C VAL A 52 0.72 5.34 -8.36
N ALA A 53 -0.61 5.30 -8.29
CA ALA A 53 -1.49 6.22 -9.01
C ALA A 53 -2.30 7.05 -7.99
N GLY A 54 -2.52 8.33 -8.27
CA GLY A 54 -3.18 9.26 -7.36
C GLY A 54 -2.21 9.91 -6.37
N ASP A 55 -2.62 10.02 -5.11
CA ASP A 55 -1.89 10.71 -4.04
C ASP A 55 -0.65 9.91 -3.59
N VAL A 56 0.52 10.39 -4.00
CA VAL A 56 1.83 9.80 -3.64
C VAL A 56 2.21 10.10 -2.19
N GLY A 57 1.76 11.22 -1.63
CA GLY A 57 2.00 11.57 -0.22
C GLY A 57 1.30 10.57 0.71
N LEU A 58 0.04 10.27 0.42
CA LEU A 58 -0.72 9.23 1.11
C LEU A 58 -0.03 7.86 1.01
N ALA A 59 0.38 7.46 -0.19
CA ALA A 59 1.09 6.19 -0.41
C ALA A 59 2.42 6.10 0.37
N SER A 60 3.16 7.22 0.45
CA SER A 60 4.42 7.28 1.20
C SER A 60 4.22 7.19 2.71
N GLY A 61 3.07 7.65 3.21
CA GLY A 61 2.67 7.56 4.62
C GLY A 61 2.18 6.17 5.06
N LEU A 62 1.78 5.30 4.11
CA LEU A 62 1.15 4.01 4.43
C LEU A 62 2.00 3.12 5.35
N THR A 63 3.32 3.16 5.21
CA THR A 63 4.27 2.40 6.05
C THR A 63 4.25 2.81 7.52
N ARG A 64 3.65 3.97 7.85
CA ARG A 64 3.48 4.47 9.22
C ARG A 64 2.08 4.18 9.77
N TYR A 65 1.13 3.77 8.94
CA TYR A 65 -0.23 3.44 9.37
C TYR A 65 -0.37 2.01 9.87
N PHE A 66 0.63 1.16 9.61
CA PHE A 66 0.61 -0.26 9.96
C PHE A 66 1.88 -0.66 10.69
N ASP A 67 1.74 -1.50 11.71
CA ASP A 67 2.87 -2.17 12.34
C ASP A 67 3.38 -3.28 11.42
N ILE A 68 4.52 -3.02 10.78
CA ILE A 68 5.18 -4.03 9.96
C ILE A 68 5.87 -5.04 10.89
N PRO A 69 5.66 -6.36 10.69
CA PRO A 69 6.34 -7.38 11.48
C PRO A 69 7.85 -7.17 11.49
N LYS A 70 8.45 -7.22 12.68
CA LYS A 70 9.90 -7.21 12.86
C LYS A 70 10.35 -8.65 13.13
N ALA A 71 11.52 -9.01 12.62
CA ALA A 71 12.20 -10.26 12.98
C ALA A 71 12.67 -10.21 14.44
#